data_AF-A0A7C4YK54-F1
#
_entry.id   AF-A0A7C4YK54-F1
#
_cell.length_a   1.000
_cell.length_b   1.000
_cell.length_c   1.000
_cell.angle_alpha   90.00
_cell.angle_beta   90.00
_cell.angle_gamma   90.00
#
_symmetry.space_group_name_H-M   'P 1'
#
loop_
_entity.id
_entity.type
_entity.pdbx_description
1 polymer ?
#
loop_
_entity_poly.entity_id
_entity_poly.type
_entity_poly.pdbx_seq_one_letter_code
_entity_poly.pdbx_strand_id
1 'polypeptide(L)'
;MNMRGLEEFKEFYRKKFYPLLCEIEKVRKEAASNSIKKILLTLSLFGALFCFLFLYSYKLEETPPWYYLLYAATTGGCVTVIHTIVNRNFATFRRRYDDEVIGGIVRFIEPKLKYSPAEFIPFKSFKASRLFEERVDRYTGCSLIYGLVGNTVISFSQVHAEREEVDVERDKDGNTHTRTYWVTVFRGTFFVADFNKHFNSQVILKPRNGRIVKNIFFRSSKDILLEDPEFNSLFKVYATDPVEAR
;
A
#
# COMPACT_ATOMS: atom_id res chain seq x y z
N MET A 1 26.52 18.53 2.00
CA MET A 1 25.59 17.51 2.54
C MET A 1 26.36 16.20 2.57
N ASN A 2 26.87 15.77 3.73
CA ASN A 2 27.65 14.55 3.82
C ASN A 2 26.65 13.39 3.95
N MET A 3 26.32 12.72 2.84
CA MET A 3 25.54 11.48 2.93
C MET A 3 26.33 10.49 3.77
N ARG A 4 25.70 9.95 4.82
CA ARG A 4 26.38 8.99 5.71
C ARG A 4 26.96 7.86 4.87
N GLY A 5 28.27 7.69 4.95
CA GLY A 5 28.99 6.74 4.12
C GLY A 5 28.56 5.30 4.39
N LEU A 6 28.86 4.40 3.44
CA LEU A 6 28.58 2.98 3.59
C LEU A 6 29.16 2.39 4.88
N GLU A 7 30.33 2.86 5.31
CA GLU A 7 30.96 2.41 6.57
C GLU A 7 30.22 2.89 7.81
N GLU A 8 29.73 4.13 7.83
CA GLU A 8 28.90 4.64 8.92
C GLU A 8 27.58 3.87 9.03
N PHE A 9 26.99 3.52 7.88
CA PHE A 9 25.80 2.65 7.86
C PHE A 9 26.11 1.24 8.37
N LYS A 10 27.21 0.63 7.96
CA LYS A 10 27.63 -0.69 8.46
C LYS A 10 27.86 -0.68 9.97
N GLU A 11 28.45 0.39 10.50
CA GLU A 11 28.66 0.54 11.93
C GLU A 11 27.34 0.72 12.69
N PHE A 12 26.46 1.61 12.21
CA PHE A 12 25.11 1.77 12.74
C PHE A 12 24.33 0.45 12.70
N TYR A 13 24.43 -0.28 11.59
CA TYR A 13 23.80 -1.58 11.43
C TYR A 13 24.27 -2.56 12.49
N ARG A 14 25.58 -2.74 12.64
CA ARG A 14 26.15 -3.70 13.60
C ARG A 14 25.87 -3.31 15.05
N LYS A 15 26.10 -2.05 15.42
CA LYS A 15 26.06 -1.61 16.83
C LYS A 15 24.65 -1.38 17.36
N LYS A 16 23.73 -0.91 16.51
CA LYS A 16 22.41 -0.44 16.96
C LYS A 16 21.26 -1.19 16.28
N PHE A 17 21.32 -1.34 14.97
CA PHE A 17 20.20 -1.86 14.20
C PHE A 17 20.02 -3.38 14.34
N TYR A 18 21.11 -4.14 14.27
CA TYR A 18 21.06 -5.60 14.35
C TYR A 18 20.54 -6.12 15.71
N PRO A 19 21.01 -5.62 16.87
CA PRO A 19 20.44 -5.99 18.15
C PRO A 19 18.93 -5.67 18.26
N LEU A 20 18.51 -4.50 17.74
CA LEU A 20 17.11 -4.10 17.69
C LEU A 20 16.27 -5.07 16.83
N LEU A 21 16.77 -5.45 15.64
CA LEU A 21 16.10 -6.44 14.79
C LEU A 21 15.95 -7.78 15.50
N CYS A 22 16.98 -8.23 16.23
CA CYS A 22 16.88 -9.46 17.01
C CYS A 22 15.82 -9.37 18.11
N GLU A 23 15.69 -8.21 18.78
CA GLU A 23 14.66 -7.99 19.80
C GLU A 23 13.25 -8.00 19.19
N ILE A 24 13.05 -7.29 18.09
CA ILE A 24 11.75 -7.21 17.40
C ILE A 24 11.36 -8.57 16.81
N GLU A 25 12.33 -9.36 16.36
CA GLU A 25 12.10 -10.73 15.90
C GLU A 25 11.64 -11.66 17.04
N LYS A 26 12.11 -11.46 18.28
CA LYS A 26 11.57 -12.18 19.46
C LYS A 26 10.11 -11.83 19.68
N VAL A 27 9.75 -10.54 19.65
CA VAL A 27 8.36 -10.07 19.77
C VAL A 27 7.47 -10.69 18.69
N ARG A 28 7.95 -10.77 17.44
CA ARG A 28 7.23 -11.42 16.34
C ARG A 28 6.98 -12.90 16.61
N LYS A 29 7.99 -13.63 17.07
CA LYS A 29 7.89 -15.07 17.38
C LYS A 29 6.95 -15.33 18.55
N GLU A 30 7.00 -14.51 19.59
CA GLU A 30 6.07 -14.59 20.73
C GLU A 30 4.63 -14.30 20.30
N ALA A 31 4.41 -13.25 19.50
CA ALA A 31 3.11 -12.94 18.92
C ALA A 31 2.56 -14.11 18.07
N ALA A 32 3.42 -14.73 17.25
CA ALA A 32 3.05 -15.89 16.44
C ALA A 32 2.69 -17.10 17.31
N SER A 33 3.54 -17.47 18.28
CA SER A 33 3.29 -18.60 19.18
C SER A 33 2.01 -18.42 19.99
N ASN A 34 1.80 -17.23 20.56
CA ASN A 34 0.58 -16.90 21.31
C ASN A 34 -0.66 -16.88 20.43
N SER A 35 -0.53 -16.47 19.16
CA SER A 35 -1.63 -16.52 18.19
C SER A 35 -2.00 -17.96 17.87
N ILE A 36 -1.02 -18.83 17.59
CA ILE A 36 -1.26 -20.24 17.26
C ILE A 36 -1.99 -20.95 18.41
N LYS A 37 -1.53 -20.79 19.66
CA LYS A 37 -2.18 -21.41 20.83
C LYS A 37 -3.64 -20.98 20.97
N LYS A 38 -3.93 -19.68 20.83
CA LYS A 38 -5.30 -19.13 20.92
C LYS A 38 -6.17 -19.55 19.74
N ILE A 39 -5.62 -19.63 18.53
CA ILE A 39 -6.33 -20.08 17.33
C ILE A 39 -6.70 -21.56 17.47
N LEU A 40 -5.79 -22.43 17.91
CA LEU A 40 -6.08 -23.85 18.13
C LEU A 40 -7.19 -24.05 19.16
N LEU A 41 -7.16 -23.30 20.26
CA LEU A 41 -8.23 -23.31 21.27
C LEU A 41 -9.57 -22.84 20.67
N THR A 42 -9.56 -21.77 19.88
CA THR A 42 -10.76 -21.23 19.23
C THR A 42 -11.35 -22.25 18.25
N LEU A 43 -10.51 -22.86 17.40
CA LEU A 43 -10.94 -23.89 16.46
C LEU A 43 -11.50 -25.13 17.16
N SER A 44 -10.92 -25.54 18.29
CA SER A 44 -11.43 -26.65 19.09
C SER A 44 -12.82 -26.35 19.67
N LEU A 45 -13.03 -25.16 20.24
CA LEU A 45 -14.32 -24.75 20.82
C LEU A 45 -15.42 -24.61 19.75
N PHE A 46 -15.13 -23.88 18.67
CA PHE A 46 -16.09 -23.71 17.56
C PHE A 46 -16.33 -25.02 16.80
N GLY A 47 -15.31 -25.86 16.67
CA GLY A 47 -15.44 -27.20 16.10
C GLY A 47 -16.33 -28.12 16.94
N ALA A 48 -16.16 -28.12 18.26
CA ALA A 48 -17.03 -28.87 19.16
C ALA A 48 -18.49 -28.38 19.08
N LEU A 49 -18.71 -27.06 19.06
CA LEU A 49 -20.04 -26.47 18.89
C LEU A 49 -20.65 -26.84 17.53
N PHE A 50 -19.88 -26.76 16.46
CA PHE A 50 -20.33 -27.14 15.12
C PHE A 50 -20.71 -28.62 15.05
N CYS A 51 -19.88 -29.51 15.60
CA CYS A 51 -20.17 -30.93 15.71
C CYS A 51 -21.42 -31.20 16.55
N PHE A 52 -21.60 -30.49 17.66
CA PHE A 52 -22.80 -30.61 18.49
C PHE A 52 -24.07 -30.23 17.71
N LEU A 53 -24.04 -29.09 17.00
CA LEU A 53 -25.14 -28.68 16.12
C LEU A 53 -25.38 -29.72 15.02
N PHE A 54 -24.32 -30.27 14.43
CA PHE A 54 -24.45 -31.31 13.42
C PHE A 54 -25.13 -32.58 13.95
N LEU A 55 -24.67 -33.10 15.08
CA LEU A 55 -25.27 -34.27 15.72
C LEU A 55 -26.72 -34.02 16.17
N TYR A 56 -27.03 -32.83 16.65
CA TYR A 56 -28.40 -32.46 17.04
C TYR A 56 -29.33 -32.39 15.82
N SER A 57 -28.84 -31.92 14.68
CA SER A 57 -29.64 -31.84 13.45
C SER A 57 -30.13 -33.20 12.95
N TYR A 58 -29.36 -34.28 13.15
CA TYR A 58 -29.77 -35.64 12.81
C TYR A 58 -30.91 -36.19 13.68
N LYS A 59 -31.16 -35.60 14.85
CA LYS A 59 -32.28 -36.01 15.72
C LYS A 59 -33.60 -35.34 15.35
N LEU A 60 -33.57 -34.34 14.47
CA LEU A 60 -34.77 -33.66 14.00
C LEU A 60 -35.33 -34.41 12.79
N GLU A 61 -36.64 -34.67 12.76
CA GLU A 61 -37.32 -35.30 11.61
C GLU A 61 -37.18 -34.45 10.34
N GLU A 62 -37.24 -33.13 10.49
CA GLU A 62 -36.93 -32.16 9.45
C GLU A 62 -36.03 -31.07 10.03
N THR A 63 -34.98 -30.68 9.27
CA THR A 63 -34.11 -29.59 9.68
C THR A 63 -34.74 -28.24 9.30
N PRO A 64 -35.15 -27.41 10.27
CA PRO A 64 -35.82 -26.17 9.95
C PRO A 64 -34.84 -25.18 9.30
N PRO A 65 -35.28 -24.33 8.35
CA PRO A 65 -34.37 -23.44 7.60
C PRO A 65 -33.52 -22.49 8.45
N TRP A 66 -33.99 -22.09 9.63
CA TRP A 66 -33.21 -21.23 10.55
C TRP A 66 -31.95 -21.91 11.09
N TYR A 67 -31.85 -23.24 11.01
CA TYR A 67 -30.68 -23.99 11.45
C TYR A 67 -29.43 -23.66 10.62
N TYR A 68 -29.61 -23.35 9.33
CA TYR A 68 -28.50 -22.91 8.47
C TYR A 68 -27.92 -21.56 8.90
N LEU A 69 -28.73 -20.68 9.51
CA LEU A 69 -28.25 -19.42 10.08
C LEU A 69 -27.33 -19.66 11.28
N LEU A 70 -27.55 -20.72 12.07
CA LEU A 70 -26.65 -21.08 13.17
C LEU A 70 -25.29 -21.57 12.67
N TYR A 71 -25.25 -22.34 11.57
CA TYR A 71 -23.99 -22.72 10.94
C TYR A 71 -23.24 -21.51 10.37
N ALA A 72 -23.93 -20.59 9.70
CA ALA A 72 -23.34 -19.35 9.21
C ALA A 72 -22.81 -18.47 10.36
N ALA A 73 -23.56 -18.36 11.45
CA ALA A 73 -23.16 -17.58 12.62
C ALA A 73 -21.94 -18.19 13.35
N THR A 74 -21.89 -19.51 13.51
CA THR A 74 -20.74 -20.19 14.15
C THR A 74 -19.48 -20.08 13.33
N THR A 75 -19.56 -20.28 12.01
CA THR A 75 -18.42 -20.15 11.09
C THR A 75 -17.94 -18.69 10.99
N GLY A 76 -18.85 -17.73 10.78
CA GLY A 76 -18.52 -16.30 10.76
C GLY A 76 -17.95 -15.81 12.10
N GLY A 77 -18.51 -16.27 13.22
CA GLY A 77 -17.99 -16.02 14.56
C GLY A 77 -16.57 -16.53 14.75
N CYS A 78 -16.28 -17.76 14.29
CA CYS A 78 -14.94 -18.33 14.36
C CYS A 78 -13.92 -17.47 13.57
N VAL A 79 -14.25 -17.11 12.33
CA VAL A 79 -13.38 -16.30 11.47
C VAL A 79 -13.09 -14.92 12.08
N THR A 80 -14.11 -14.24 12.60
CA THR A 80 -13.97 -12.91 13.22
C THR A 80 -13.13 -12.94 14.51
N VAL A 81 -13.29 -13.97 15.34
CA VAL A 81 -12.47 -14.18 16.54
C VAL A 81 -11.01 -14.45 16.15
N ILE A 82 -10.75 -15.32 15.18
CA ILE A 82 -9.39 -15.60 14.68
C ILE A 82 -8.74 -14.32 14.14
N HIS A 83 -9.45 -13.56 13.31
CA HIS A 83 -8.97 -12.29 12.78
C HIS A 83 -8.59 -11.30 13.90
N THR A 84 -9.42 -11.21 14.93
CA THR A 84 -9.18 -10.35 16.11
C THR A 84 -7.96 -10.81 16.91
N ILE A 85 -7.78 -12.12 17.13
CA ILE A 85 -6.63 -12.69 17.84
C ILE A 85 -5.32 -12.33 17.14
N VAL A 86 -5.25 -12.58 15.82
CA VAL A 86 -4.06 -12.28 15.02
C VAL A 86 -3.77 -10.79 15.09
N ASN A 87 -4.79 -9.95 14.86
CA ASN A 87 -4.59 -8.51 14.84
C ASN A 87 -4.12 -7.93 16.18
N ARG A 88 -4.68 -8.40 17.30
CA ARG A 88 -4.29 -7.95 18.63
C ARG A 88 -2.88 -8.41 19.00
N ASN A 89 -2.56 -9.68 18.78
CA ASN A 89 -1.24 -10.21 19.14
C ASN A 89 -0.11 -9.59 18.30
N PHE A 90 -0.36 -9.28 17.01
CA PHE A 90 0.62 -8.62 16.15
C PHE A 90 0.62 -7.09 16.24
N ALA A 91 -0.28 -6.47 17.00
CA ALA A 91 -0.35 -5.01 17.12
C ALA A 91 0.95 -4.40 17.67
N THR A 92 1.48 -4.97 18.76
CA THR A 92 2.74 -4.50 19.36
C THR A 92 3.92 -4.68 18.42
N PHE A 93 4.02 -5.85 17.76
CA PHE A 93 5.08 -6.09 16.77
C PHE A 93 5.04 -5.05 15.65
N ARG A 94 3.87 -4.84 15.03
CA ARG A 94 3.70 -3.88 13.93
C ARG A 94 4.10 -2.47 14.35
N ARG A 95 3.59 -2.00 15.50
CA ARG A 95 3.93 -0.69 16.04
C ARG A 95 5.43 -0.52 16.28
N ARG A 96 6.07 -1.47 16.97
CA ARG A 96 7.51 -1.41 17.24
C ARG A 96 8.34 -1.47 15.96
N TYR A 97 7.95 -2.31 15.01
CA TYR A 97 8.62 -2.41 13.73
C TYR A 97 8.57 -1.06 12.98
N ASP A 98 7.40 -0.47 12.86
CA ASP A 98 7.22 0.80 12.17
C ASP A 98 8.00 1.94 12.88
N ASP A 99 7.86 2.08 14.19
CA ASP A 99 8.44 3.18 14.96
C ASP A 99 9.97 3.07 15.13
N GLU A 100 10.46 1.87 15.47
CA GLU A 100 11.85 1.63 15.86
C GLU A 100 12.71 1.21 14.67
N VAL A 101 12.20 0.37 13.76
CA VAL A 101 12.97 -0.12 12.59
C VAL A 101 12.91 0.89 11.47
N ILE A 102 11.71 1.13 10.91
CA ILE A 102 11.55 2.02 9.75
C ILE A 102 11.82 3.46 10.16
N GLY A 103 11.20 3.93 11.24
CA GLY A 103 11.50 5.25 11.81
C GLY A 103 12.97 5.42 12.21
N GLY A 104 13.61 4.35 12.70
CA GLY A 104 15.04 4.33 13.00
C GLY A 104 15.92 4.54 11.77
N ILE A 105 15.62 3.85 10.66
CA ILE A 105 16.31 4.03 9.38
C ILE A 105 16.10 5.44 8.85
N VAL A 106 14.87 5.94 8.85
CA VAL A 106 14.54 7.28 8.34
C VAL A 106 15.33 8.35 9.08
N ARG A 107 15.33 8.30 10.43
CA ARG A 107 16.12 9.22 11.27
C ARG A 107 17.63 9.06 11.10
N PHE A 108 18.11 7.86 10.76
CA PHE A 108 19.52 7.63 10.44
C PHE A 108 19.91 8.32 9.13
N ILE A 109 19.08 8.22 8.09
CA ILE A 109 19.34 8.81 6.78
C ILE A 109 19.32 10.33 6.87
N GLU A 110 18.24 10.91 7.42
CA GLU A 110 18.10 12.35 7.61
C GLU A 110 17.26 12.62 8.87
N PRO A 111 17.85 13.18 9.95
CA PRO A 111 17.16 13.45 11.20
C PRO A 111 15.92 14.34 11.09
N LYS A 112 15.84 15.20 10.07
CA LYS A 112 14.69 16.07 9.82
C LYS A 112 13.52 15.37 9.11
N LEU A 113 13.70 14.12 8.67
CA LEU A 113 12.61 13.31 8.13
C LEU A 113 11.81 12.65 9.25
N LYS A 114 10.50 12.63 9.04
CA LYS A 114 9.50 11.98 9.88
C LYS A 114 8.91 10.78 9.13
N TYR A 115 8.43 9.81 9.90
CA TYR A 115 7.76 8.63 9.38
C TYR A 115 6.39 8.49 10.05
N SER A 116 5.34 8.35 9.23
CA SER A 116 3.95 8.17 9.64
C SER A 116 3.40 6.91 8.94
N PRO A 117 3.30 5.76 9.64
CA PRO A 117 3.04 4.45 9.01
C PRO A 117 1.67 4.33 8.34
N ALA A 118 0.65 4.92 8.96
CA ALA A 118 -0.74 4.86 8.48
C ALA A 118 -1.11 5.99 7.50
N GLU A 119 -0.25 7.01 7.39
CA GLU A 119 -0.48 8.13 6.50
C GLU A 119 0.13 7.88 5.13
N PHE A 120 -0.32 8.66 4.15
CA PHE A 120 0.18 8.65 2.78
C PHE A 120 -0.09 10.01 2.13
N ILE A 121 0.56 10.27 1.01
CA ILE A 121 0.41 11.53 0.28
C ILE A 121 -1.08 11.72 -0.09
N PRO A 122 -1.67 12.89 0.15
CA PRO A 122 -3.08 13.13 -0.18
C PRO A 122 -3.37 13.00 -1.68
N PHE A 123 -4.58 12.54 -2.00
CA PHE A 123 -5.07 12.43 -3.38
C PHE A 123 -4.96 13.74 -4.18
N LYS A 124 -5.09 14.90 -3.51
CA LYS A 124 -4.89 16.22 -4.13
C LYS A 124 -3.50 16.37 -4.77
N SER A 125 -2.45 15.92 -4.09
CA SER A 125 -1.07 16.00 -4.62
C SER A 125 -0.88 15.02 -5.78
N PHE A 126 -1.46 13.83 -5.69
CA PHE A 126 -1.48 12.86 -6.79
C PHE A 126 -2.15 13.44 -8.04
N LYS A 127 -3.34 14.03 -7.89
CA LYS A 127 -4.07 14.67 -9.00
C LYS A 127 -3.33 15.88 -9.56
N ALA A 128 -2.73 16.71 -8.69
CA ALA A 128 -1.96 17.89 -9.11
C ALA A 128 -0.72 17.52 -9.94
N SER A 129 -0.14 16.33 -9.73
CA SER A 129 1.01 15.87 -10.50
C SER A 129 0.73 15.72 -11.99
N ARG A 130 -0.53 15.43 -12.38
CA ARG A 130 -0.95 15.07 -13.75
C ARG A 130 -0.11 13.96 -14.39
N LEU A 131 0.59 13.16 -13.59
CA LEU A 131 1.26 11.95 -14.06
C LEU A 131 0.24 10.88 -14.48
N PHE A 132 -0.98 10.95 -13.96
CA PHE A 132 -2.07 10.04 -14.28
C PHE A 132 -3.33 10.86 -14.56
N GLU A 133 -3.84 10.79 -15.78
CA GLU A 133 -5.07 11.48 -16.21
C GLU A 133 -6.33 10.61 -16.10
N GLU A 134 -6.17 9.32 -15.81
CA GLU A 134 -7.30 8.41 -15.61
C GLU A 134 -8.15 8.84 -14.39
N ARG A 135 -9.46 8.55 -14.46
CA ARG A 135 -10.35 8.66 -13.31
C ARG A 135 -9.81 7.76 -12.19
N VAL A 136 -9.89 8.22 -10.95
CA VAL A 136 -9.55 7.43 -9.76
C VAL A 136 -10.75 7.50 -8.83
N ASP A 137 -11.30 6.34 -8.51
CA ASP A 137 -12.50 6.16 -7.69
C ASP A 137 -12.13 5.70 -6.27
N ARG A 138 -11.01 4.99 -6.13
CA ARG A 138 -10.44 4.56 -4.84
C ARG A 138 -8.98 4.94 -4.74
N TYR A 139 -8.62 5.55 -3.61
CA TYR A 139 -7.26 6.00 -3.35
C TYR A 139 -6.86 5.65 -1.91
N THR A 140 -5.84 4.82 -1.77
CA THR A 140 -5.31 4.36 -0.47
C THR A 140 -3.78 4.39 -0.49
N GLY A 141 -3.16 4.24 0.67
CA GLY A 141 -1.70 4.22 0.78
C GLY A 141 -1.23 3.92 2.18
N CYS A 142 0.08 3.94 2.36
CA CYS A 142 0.73 3.83 3.67
C CYS A 142 2.18 4.33 3.63
N SER A 143 2.82 4.35 4.80
CA SER A 143 4.25 4.61 4.97
C SER A 143 4.70 5.98 4.46
N LEU A 144 4.03 7.04 4.90
CA LEU A 144 4.45 8.41 4.61
C LEU A 144 5.78 8.74 5.29
N ILE A 145 6.77 9.12 4.49
CA ILE A 145 8.01 9.75 4.94
C ILE A 145 8.01 11.17 4.42
N TYR A 146 8.27 12.15 5.28
CA TYR A 146 8.23 13.56 4.91
C TYR A 146 9.13 14.41 5.79
N GLY A 147 9.57 15.55 5.27
CA GLY A 147 10.40 16.49 6.01
C GLY A 147 11.37 17.23 5.10
N LEU A 148 12.41 17.79 5.71
CA LEU A 148 13.38 18.62 5.00
C LEU A 148 14.67 17.81 4.74
N VAL A 149 15.13 17.80 3.49
CA VAL A 149 16.47 17.32 3.11
C VAL A 149 17.23 18.51 2.54
N GLY A 150 18.25 18.98 3.25
CA GLY A 150 18.91 20.25 2.92
C GLY A 150 17.93 21.43 3.04
N ASN A 151 17.57 22.03 1.91
CA ASN A 151 16.59 23.13 1.78
C ASN A 151 15.33 22.72 1.00
N THR A 152 15.14 21.42 0.77
CA THR A 152 14.05 20.88 -0.04
C THR A 152 13.10 20.08 0.82
N VAL A 153 11.82 20.48 0.83
CA VAL A 153 10.76 19.70 1.47
C VAL A 153 10.45 18.51 0.58
N ILE A 154 10.55 17.30 1.13
CA ILE A 154 10.20 16.07 0.42
C ILE A 154 9.08 15.35 1.17
N SER A 155 8.30 14.58 0.42
CA SER A 155 7.40 13.57 0.95
C SER A 155 7.29 12.40 -0.01
N PHE A 156 7.19 11.19 0.51
CA PHE A 156 6.90 10.01 -0.30
C PHE A 156 6.18 8.95 0.51
N SER A 157 5.34 8.18 -0.16
CA SER A 157 4.55 7.10 0.45
C SER A 157 4.24 6.02 -0.57
N GLN A 158 3.86 4.84 -0.09
CA GLN A 158 3.18 3.87 -0.95
C GLN A 158 1.77 4.37 -1.22
N VAL A 159 1.35 4.30 -2.49
CA VAL A 159 0.04 4.73 -2.96
C VAL A 159 -0.55 3.65 -3.85
N HIS A 160 -1.86 3.45 -3.74
CA HIS A 160 -2.66 2.62 -4.62
C HIS A 160 -3.89 3.41 -5.09
N ALA A 161 -3.89 3.76 -6.38
CA ALA A 161 -4.96 4.46 -7.07
C ALA A 161 -5.66 3.49 -8.02
N GLU A 162 -6.99 3.41 -7.91
CA GLU A 162 -7.82 2.47 -8.63
C GLU A 162 -9.07 3.13 -9.18
N ARG A 163 -9.52 2.62 -10.32
CA ARG A 163 -10.77 3.02 -10.95
C ARG A 163 -11.73 1.85 -11.03
N GLU A 164 -12.99 2.15 -10.87
CA GLU A 164 -14.07 1.20 -11.00
C GLU A 164 -14.46 1.06 -12.47
N GLU A 165 -14.47 -0.17 -12.98
CA GLU A 165 -15.03 -0.51 -14.28
C GLU A 165 -16.27 -1.39 -14.09
N VAL A 166 -17.23 -1.21 -15.00
CA VAL A 166 -18.50 -1.92 -15.00
C VAL A 166 -18.69 -2.52 -16.38
N ASP A 167 -18.70 -3.85 -16.44
CA ASP A 167 -19.06 -4.60 -17.63
C ASP A 167 -20.52 -5.03 -17.55
N VAL A 168 -21.23 -4.86 -18.66
CA VAL A 168 -22.62 -5.28 -18.80
C VAL A 168 -22.68 -6.33 -19.90
N GLU A 169 -22.92 -7.57 -19.51
CA GLU A 169 -23.07 -8.69 -20.43
C GLU A 169 -24.54 -9.10 -20.54
N ARG A 170 -24.99 -9.47 -21.73
CA ARG A 170 -26.32 -10.05 -21.94
C ARG A 170 -26.15 -11.51 -22.34
N ASP A 171 -26.79 -12.40 -21.59
CA ASP A 171 -26.77 -13.82 -21.92
C ASP A 171 -27.69 -14.14 -23.11
N LYS A 172 -27.61 -15.38 -23.59
CA LYS A 172 -28.42 -15.86 -24.73
C LYS A 172 -29.92 -15.90 -24.40
N ASP A 173 -30.27 -15.87 -23.12
CA ASP A 173 -31.65 -15.92 -22.62
C ASP A 173 -32.21 -14.50 -22.38
N GLY A 174 -31.43 -13.46 -22.65
CA GLY A 174 -31.84 -12.06 -22.57
C GLY A 174 -31.61 -11.41 -21.20
N ASN A 175 -31.10 -12.13 -20.20
CA ASN A 175 -30.80 -11.56 -18.88
C ASN A 175 -29.53 -10.71 -18.96
N THR A 176 -29.52 -9.64 -18.18
CA THR A 176 -28.38 -8.72 -18.08
C THR A 176 -27.61 -8.99 -16.81
N HIS A 177 -26.32 -9.29 -16.97
CA HIS A 177 -25.37 -9.49 -15.89
C HIS A 177 -24.45 -8.28 -15.81
N THR A 178 -24.38 -7.65 -14.64
CA THR A 178 -23.47 -6.52 -14.40
C THR A 178 -22.31 -6.98 -13.53
N ARG A 179 -21.09 -6.77 -14.01
CA ARG A 179 -19.86 -7.10 -13.28
C ARG A 179 -19.09 -5.82 -12.98
N THR A 180 -18.93 -5.53 -11.70
CA THR A 180 -18.05 -4.44 -11.23
C THR A 180 -16.68 -4.99 -10.88
N TYR A 181 -15.61 -4.36 -11.33
CA TYR A 181 -14.24 -4.71 -10.96
C TYR A 181 -13.34 -3.47 -10.86
N TRP A 182 -12.23 -3.62 -10.14
CA TRP A 182 -11.27 -2.54 -9.88
C TRP A 182 -10.05 -2.69 -10.79
N VAL A 183 -9.71 -1.62 -11.51
CA VAL A 183 -8.50 -1.53 -12.33
C VAL A 183 -7.48 -0.64 -11.64
N THR A 184 -6.26 -1.16 -11.49
CA THR A 184 -5.16 -0.38 -10.91
C THR A 184 -4.66 0.66 -11.92
N VAL A 185 -4.76 1.94 -11.55
CA VAL A 185 -4.18 3.07 -12.29
C VAL A 185 -2.71 3.23 -11.91
N PHE A 186 -2.42 3.21 -10.61
CA PHE A 186 -1.06 3.29 -10.08
C PHE A 186 -0.95 2.51 -8.77
N ARG A 187 0.15 1.77 -8.61
CA ARG A 187 0.51 1.14 -7.34
C ARG A 187 2.02 1.16 -7.15
N GLY A 188 2.49 1.88 -6.12
CA GLY A 188 3.90 1.96 -5.78
C GLY A 188 4.26 3.21 -5.00
N THR A 189 5.56 3.53 -4.98
CA THR A 189 6.07 4.72 -4.31
C THR A 189 5.73 5.98 -5.12
N PHE A 190 4.99 6.90 -4.51
CA PHE A 190 4.77 8.24 -5.02
C PHE A 190 5.66 9.22 -4.26
N PHE A 191 6.41 10.06 -4.96
CA PHE A 191 7.39 10.98 -4.39
C PHE A 191 7.09 12.40 -4.85
N VAL A 192 7.09 13.34 -3.90
CA VAL A 192 6.86 14.76 -4.11
C VAL A 192 7.99 15.52 -3.43
N ALA A 193 8.70 16.33 -4.21
CA ALA A 193 9.68 17.27 -3.68
C ALA A 193 9.31 18.69 -4.08
N ASP A 194 9.54 19.60 -3.16
CA ASP A 194 9.55 21.02 -3.44
C ASP A 194 10.76 21.37 -4.31
N PHE A 195 10.55 22.26 -5.26
CA PHE A 195 11.62 22.78 -6.09
C PHE A 195 11.63 24.29 -5.88
N ASN A 196 12.75 24.81 -5.36
CA ASN A 196 12.89 26.23 -5.00
C ASN A 196 12.97 27.17 -6.22
N LYS A 197 12.41 26.77 -7.37
CA LYS A 197 12.20 27.61 -8.55
C LYS A 197 10.72 27.58 -8.93
N HIS A 198 10.22 28.74 -9.33
CA HIS A 198 8.89 28.85 -9.91
C HIS A 198 8.95 28.52 -11.39
N PHE A 199 8.09 27.59 -11.81
CA PHE A 199 7.84 27.28 -13.21
C PHE A 199 6.43 27.75 -13.54
N ASN A 200 6.28 28.45 -14.66
CA ASN A 200 4.98 28.84 -15.21
C ASN A 200 4.40 27.71 -16.09
N SER A 201 5.27 26.83 -16.60
CA SER A 201 4.88 25.64 -17.34
C SER A 201 4.94 24.38 -16.48
N GLN A 202 4.06 23.43 -16.81
CA GLN A 202 4.15 22.08 -16.29
C GLN A 202 4.97 21.24 -17.26
N VAL A 203 6.01 20.56 -16.74
CA VAL A 203 6.84 19.62 -17.50
C VAL A 203 6.68 18.21 -16.92
N ILE A 204 6.46 17.23 -17.80
CA ILE A 204 6.35 15.81 -17.46
C ILE A 204 7.42 15.06 -18.23
N LEU A 205 8.23 14.31 -17.48
CA LEU A 205 9.27 13.43 -18.00
C LEU A 205 8.80 11.98 -17.91
N LYS A 206 8.89 11.25 -19.03
CA LYS A 206 8.53 9.83 -19.08
C LYS A 206 9.70 9.02 -19.64
N PRO A 207 10.19 7.97 -18.95
CA PRO A 207 11.22 7.09 -19.50
C PRO A 207 10.75 6.46 -20.82
N ARG A 208 11.60 6.41 -21.85
CA ARG A 208 11.33 5.70 -23.10
C ARG A 208 11.32 4.20 -22.88
N ASN A 209 12.33 3.71 -22.15
CA ASN A 209 12.56 2.29 -21.90
C ASN A 209 12.35 2.00 -20.41
N GLY A 210 11.09 1.95 -19.98
CA GLY A 210 10.73 1.63 -18.61
C GLY A 210 9.40 0.90 -18.52
N ARG A 211 9.31 -0.08 -17.62
CA ARG A 211 8.03 -0.71 -17.20
C ARG A 211 7.23 0.19 -16.25
N ILE A 212 7.73 1.40 -15.98
CA ILE A 212 7.13 2.36 -15.07
C ILE A 212 5.93 2.99 -15.79
N VAL A 213 4.76 2.48 -15.40
CA VAL A 213 3.41 2.94 -15.73
C VAL A 213 3.14 3.13 -17.23
N LYS A 214 2.55 2.10 -17.84
CA LYS A 214 1.97 2.18 -19.19
C LYS A 214 0.99 3.38 -19.34
N ASN A 215 0.45 3.87 -18.22
CA ASN A 215 -0.67 4.79 -18.18
C ASN A 215 -0.33 6.24 -17.79
N ILE A 216 0.94 6.66 -17.86
CA ILE A 216 1.22 8.11 -17.93
C ILE A 216 0.74 8.57 -19.31
N PHE A 217 -0.54 8.91 -19.38
CA PHE A 217 -1.20 9.54 -20.51
C PHE A 217 -1.23 11.03 -20.20
N PHE A 218 -0.45 11.80 -20.93
CA PHE A 218 -0.68 13.22 -21.08
C PHE A 218 -1.27 13.40 -22.48
N ARG A 219 -2.60 13.54 -22.57
CA ARG A 219 -3.32 13.45 -23.86
C ARG A 219 -3.13 14.66 -24.78
N SER A 220 -2.37 15.69 -24.38
CA SER A 220 -2.42 16.99 -25.05
C SER A 220 -1.09 17.58 -25.54
N SER A 221 0.08 16.95 -25.35
CA SER A 221 1.35 17.52 -25.86
C SER A 221 2.14 16.53 -26.69
N LYS A 222 2.64 17.00 -27.84
CA LYS A 222 3.64 16.28 -28.64
C LYS A 222 4.92 16.11 -27.82
N ASP A 223 5.66 15.04 -28.07
CA ASP A 223 6.99 14.80 -27.50
C ASP A 223 7.92 15.96 -27.91
N ILE A 224 8.53 16.63 -26.93
CA ILE A 224 9.42 17.78 -27.13
C ILE A 224 10.85 17.26 -27.11
N LEU A 225 11.62 17.55 -28.16
CA LEU A 225 13.05 17.26 -28.21
C LEU A 225 13.82 18.43 -27.58
N LEU A 226 14.61 18.09 -26.55
CA LEU A 226 15.59 18.98 -25.93
C LEU A 226 16.89 19.02 -26.73
N GLU A 227 17.81 19.91 -26.36
CA GLU A 227 19.12 20.03 -27.03
C GLU A 227 20.05 18.84 -26.78
N ASP A 228 19.85 18.10 -25.69
CA ASP A 228 20.64 16.93 -25.30
C ASP A 228 20.11 15.64 -25.97
N PRO A 229 20.84 15.06 -26.94
CA PRO A 229 20.43 13.83 -27.63
C PRO A 229 20.44 12.60 -26.71
N GLU A 230 21.35 12.55 -25.72
CA GLU A 230 21.44 11.44 -24.76
C GLU A 230 20.20 11.43 -23.87
N PHE A 231 19.81 12.59 -23.33
CA PHE A 231 18.58 12.74 -22.56
C PHE A 231 17.34 12.33 -23.37
N ASN A 232 17.23 12.81 -24.61
CA ASN A 232 16.13 12.47 -25.50
C ASN A 232 16.08 10.96 -25.83
N SER A 233 17.21 10.24 -25.75
CA SER A 233 17.25 8.78 -25.92
C SER A 233 16.65 8.03 -24.73
N LEU A 234 16.69 8.63 -23.54
CA LEU A 234 16.24 8.04 -22.27
C LEU A 234 14.82 8.45 -21.90
N PHE A 235 14.40 9.68 -22.23
CA PHE A 235 13.13 10.26 -21.82
C PHE A 235 12.34 10.86 -22.98
N LYS A 236 11.01 10.90 -22.79
CA LYS A 236 10.07 11.75 -23.54
C LYS A 236 9.71 12.93 -22.66
N VAL A 237 9.61 14.10 -23.27
CA VAL A 237 9.31 15.36 -22.57
C VAL A 237 7.98 15.88 -23.07
N TYR A 238 7.11 16.20 -22.12
CA TYR A 238 5.80 16.77 -22.37
C TYR A 238 5.69 18.06 -21.57
N ALA A 239 5.30 19.16 -22.20
CA ALA A 239 5.13 20.42 -21.51
C ALA A 239 3.98 21.24 -22.09
N THR A 240 3.45 22.16 -21.28
CA THR A 240 2.46 23.14 -21.72
C THR A 240 3.07 24.23 -22.59
N ASP A 241 4.35 24.55 -22.38
CA ASP A 241 5.13 25.50 -23.19
C ASP A 241 6.48 24.87 -23.59
N PRO A 242 6.71 24.59 -24.89
CA PRO A 242 7.97 24.03 -25.37
C PRO A 242 9.20 24.93 -25.21
N VAL A 243 9.02 26.25 -25.11
CA VAL A 243 10.13 27.19 -24.93
C VAL A 243 10.60 27.16 -23.49
N GLU A 244 9.69 27.14 -22.53
CA GLU A 244 10.02 27.05 -21.10
C GLU A 244 10.53 25.65 -20.69
N ALA A 245 10.24 24.63 -21.50
CA ALA A 245 10.72 23.27 -21.28
C ALA A 245 12.18 23.03 -21.74
N ARG A 246 12.74 23.92 -22.56
CA ARG A 246 14.12 23.87 -23.06
C ARG A 246 15.05 24.70 -22.17
#